data_AF-A0A6N6TIQ0-F1
#
_entry.id   AF-A0A6N6TIQ0-F1
#
_cell.length_a   1.000
_cell.length_b   1.000
_cell.length_c   1.000
_cell.angle_alpha   90.00
_cell.angle_beta   90.00
_cell.angle_gamma   90.00
#
_symmetry.space_group_name_H-M   'P 1'
#
loop_
_entity.id
_entity.type
_entity.pdbx_description
1 polymer ?
#
loop_
_entity_poly.entity_id
_entity_poly.type
_entity_poly.pdbx_seq_one_letter_code
_entity_poly.pdbx_strand_id
1 'polypeptide(L)'
;MPDIAGSVGVNGRNDESDTLTVQTLLNQVPAMQGGAEPVLDLDGWCGNKTVAAIRKFQQRQFNSQDGLVEPGKRTIQKLNALATAPGARLVPAPDMDPKTLALQSAPQVTRWITAALKEINEVIAGGGALAGRPAYAQAAFAAHFKLTDRFSANYLLKLLATVKSNYEAAQRTVNNGAAIYRSVSRKQMSIDMGGQTAPAYVPNRQRICFTPEFHVFLDDYPARPGMDWSGQGWGPKCRAAMVLHETIHYVDPQAQFDIYEHDQVYQTMIAEVAIHDPSSYPSFAAHIEEKSLLPMGPLYGAGRPRD
;
A
#
# COMPACT_ATOMS: atom_id res chain seq x y z
N MET A 1 -12.27 -26.68 -15.44
CA MET A 1 -12.72 -25.93 -14.26
C MET A 1 -11.54 -25.83 -13.30
N PRO A 2 -11.42 -24.76 -12.50
CA PRO A 2 -10.35 -24.62 -11.51
C PRO A 2 -10.24 -25.86 -10.61
N ASP A 3 -9.04 -26.32 -10.31
CA ASP A 3 -8.79 -27.34 -9.29
C ASP A 3 -7.63 -26.87 -8.41
N ILE A 4 -7.45 -27.52 -7.26
CA ILE A 4 -6.40 -27.22 -6.30
C ILE A 4 -5.34 -28.32 -6.31
N ALA A 5 -4.07 -27.96 -6.13
CA ALA A 5 -2.96 -28.92 -6.10
C ALA A 5 -2.80 -29.59 -4.72
N GLY A 6 -3.11 -28.86 -3.65
CA GLY A 6 -3.11 -29.30 -2.26
C GLY A 6 -4.45 -29.03 -1.57
N SER A 7 -4.62 -29.60 -0.38
CA SER A 7 -5.85 -29.41 0.40
C SER A 7 -5.91 -28.04 1.06
N VAL A 8 -7.11 -27.45 1.16
CA VAL A 8 -7.37 -26.13 1.74
C VAL A 8 -8.42 -26.24 2.84
N GLY A 9 -8.16 -25.66 4.01
CA GLY A 9 -9.06 -25.68 5.15
C GLY A 9 -8.40 -26.25 6.41
N VAL A 10 -9.21 -26.86 7.27
CA VAL A 10 -8.80 -27.43 8.57
C VAL A 10 -7.74 -28.51 8.35
N ASN A 11 -6.54 -28.31 8.90
CA ASN A 11 -5.39 -29.21 8.74
C ASN A 11 -4.98 -29.45 7.26
N GLY A 12 -5.44 -28.59 6.35
CA GLY A 12 -5.04 -28.62 4.95
C GLY A 12 -3.61 -28.12 4.75
N ARG A 13 -3.07 -28.38 3.56
CA ARG A 13 -1.77 -27.82 3.14
C ARG A 13 -1.82 -26.29 3.09
N ASN A 14 -2.96 -25.72 2.68
CA ASN A 14 -3.21 -24.28 2.65
C ASN A 14 -2.16 -23.51 1.84
N ASP A 15 -1.77 -24.06 0.68
CA ASP A 15 -0.96 -23.32 -0.29
C ASP A 15 -1.75 -22.09 -0.77
N GLU A 16 -1.05 -20.98 -1.01
CA GLU A 16 -1.65 -19.68 -1.28
C GLU A 16 -2.52 -19.70 -2.54
N SER A 17 -2.01 -20.28 -3.64
CA SER A 17 -2.73 -20.39 -4.93
C SER A 17 -4.02 -21.21 -4.84
N ASP A 18 -3.99 -22.29 -4.06
CA ASP A 18 -5.15 -23.16 -3.86
C ASP A 18 -6.18 -22.48 -2.97
N THR A 19 -5.70 -21.81 -1.93
CA THR A 19 -6.57 -21.03 -1.04
C THR A 19 -7.27 -19.91 -1.80
N LEU A 20 -6.55 -19.18 -2.65
CA LEU A 20 -7.12 -18.12 -3.49
C LEU A 20 -8.21 -18.68 -4.41
N THR A 21 -7.97 -19.86 -4.99
CA THR A 21 -8.94 -20.57 -5.82
C THR A 21 -10.20 -20.90 -5.02
N VAL A 22 -10.06 -21.46 -3.81
CA VAL A 22 -11.19 -21.80 -2.94
C VAL A 22 -11.94 -20.56 -2.45
N GLN A 23 -11.26 -19.50 -2.04
CA GLN A 23 -11.87 -18.22 -1.66
C GLN A 23 -12.67 -17.61 -2.82
N THR A 24 -12.09 -17.63 -4.03
CA THR A 24 -12.75 -17.16 -5.26
C THR A 24 -14.03 -17.94 -5.51
N LEU A 25 -13.96 -19.28 -5.51
CA LEU A 25 -15.13 -20.12 -5.73
C LEU A 25 -16.21 -19.90 -4.65
N LEU A 26 -15.83 -19.82 -3.37
CA LEU A 26 -16.76 -19.55 -2.27
C LEU A 26 -17.48 -18.21 -2.42
N ASN A 27 -16.80 -17.18 -2.92
CA ASN A 27 -17.39 -15.89 -3.22
C ASN A 27 -18.31 -15.94 -4.46
N GLN A 28 -18.04 -16.81 -5.44
CA GLN A 28 -18.91 -16.99 -6.62
C GLN A 28 -20.20 -17.75 -6.30
N VAL A 29 -20.18 -18.67 -5.35
CA VAL A 29 -21.39 -19.39 -4.94
C VAL A 29 -22.39 -18.43 -4.28
N PRO A 30 -23.70 -18.43 -4.62
CA PRO A 30 -24.69 -17.61 -3.93
C PRO A 30 -24.79 -17.90 -2.43
N ALA A 31 -25.04 -16.89 -1.60
CA ALA A 31 -25.13 -17.03 -0.14
C ALA A 31 -26.18 -18.08 0.29
N MET A 32 -27.35 -18.10 -0.36
CA MET A 32 -28.40 -19.11 -0.13
C MET A 32 -27.98 -20.55 -0.48
N GLN A 33 -26.92 -20.71 -1.27
CA GLN A 33 -26.30 -21.98 -1.62
C GLN A 33 -25.04 -22.26 -0.79
N GLY A 34 -24.81 -21.51 0.29
CA GLY A 34 -23.70 -21.73 1.22
C GLY A 34 -22.41 -21.02 0.82
N GLY A 35 -22.46 -20.10 -0.15
CA GLY A 35 -21.33 -19.23 -0.45
C GLY A 35 -20.94 -18.34 0.73
N ALA A 36 -19.74 -17.76 0.63
CA ALA A 36 -19.19 -16.87 1.64
C ALA A 36 -20.08 -15.63 1.88
N GLU A 37 -20.36 -15.37 3.15
CA GLU A 37 -21.12 -14.21 3.62
C GLU A 37 -20.69 -13.87 5.06
N PRO A 38 -20.07 -12.70 5.30
CA PRO A 38 -19.63 -11.72 4.29
C PRO A 38 -18.65 -12.34 3.27
N VAL A 39 -18.43 -11.69 2.13
CA VAL A 39 -17.48 -12.23 1.15
C VAL A 39 -16.09 -12.32 1.78
N LEU A 40 -15.32 -13.31 1.33
CA LEU A 40 -13.92 -13.45 1.74
C LEU A 40 -13.05 -12.47 0.98
N ASP A 41 -12.00 -12.00 1.62
CA ASP A 41 -10.91 -11.39 0.90
C ASP A 41 -10.21 -12.47 0.07
N LEU A 42 -9.81 -12.11 -1.15
CA LEU A 42 -9.07 -12.99 -2.05
C LEU A 42 -7.57 -12.86 -1.76
N ASP A 43 -7.16 -13.22 -0.56
CA ASP A 43 -5.80 -13.00 -0.04
C ASP A 43 -4.92 -14.25 0.02
N GLY A 44 -5.48 -15.41 -0.37
CA GLY A 44 -4.78 -16.69 -0.31
C GLY A 44 -4.48 -17.17 1.11
N TRP A 45 -5.03 -16.52 2.15
CA TRP A 45 -4.87 -16.94 3.54
C TRP A 45 -6.07 -17.75 4.02
N CYS A 46 -5.84 -19.04 4.30
CA CYS A 46 -6.86 -19.92 4.89
C CYS A 46 -6.99 -19.68 6.40
N GLY A 47 -7.49 -18.49 6.77
CA GLY A 47 -7.78 -18.12 8.16
C GLY A 47 -9.14 -18.63 8.64
N ASN A 48 -9.52 -18.22 9.86
CA ASN A 48 -10.80 -18.61 10.47
C ASN A 48 -12.01 -18.26 9.60
N LYS A 49 -11.97 -17.12 8.88
CA LYS A 49 -13.04 -16.71 7.96
C LYS A 49 -13.18 -17.69 6.78
N THR A 50 -12.06 -18.06 6.14
CA THR A 50 -12.07 -19.03 5.03
C THR A 50 -12.51 -20.41 5.51
N VAL A 51 -12.00 -20.89 6.63
CA VAL A 51 -12.43 -22.17 7.23
C VAL A 51 -13.91 -22.17 7.57
N ALA A 52 -14.43 -21.08 8.16
CA ALA A 52 -15.85 -20.93 8.46
C ALA A 52 -16.71 -20.93 7.19
N ALA A 53 -16.26 -20.29 6.12
CA ALA A 53 -16.94 -20.30 4.82
C ALA A 53 -16.94 -21.68 4.17
N ILE A 54 -15.83 -22.42 4.22
CA ILE A 54 -15.76 -23.82 3.76
C ILE A 54 -16.78 -24.67 4.51
N ARG A 55 -16.80 -24.55 5.85
CA ARG A 55 -17.75 -25.28 6.70
C ARG A 55 -19.20 -24.93 6.38
N LYS A 56 -19.53 -23.64 6.25
CA LYS A 56 -20.87 -23.17 5.84
C LYS A 56 -21.28 -23.78 4.50
N PHE A 57 -20.39 -23.75 3.51
CA PHE A 57 -20.63 -24.32 2.19
C PHE A 57 -20.92 -25.82 2.27
N GLN A 58 -20.04 -26.57 2.93
CA GLN A 58 -20.20 -28.02 3.06
C GLN A 58 -21.46 -28.39 3.84
N GLN A 59 -21.76 -27.69 4.94
CA GLN A 59 -22.98 -27.90 5.72
C GLN A 59 -24.23 -27.72 4.83
N ARG A 60 -24.23 -26.68 4.00
CA ARG A 60 -25.35 -26.40 3.10
C ARG A 60 -25.50 -27.42 1.97
N GLN A 61 -24.39 -27.93 1.43
CA GLN A 61 -24.40 -28.81 0.26
C GLN A 61 -24.48 -30.30 0.60
N PHE A 62 -23.95 -30.70 1.76
CA PHE A 62 -23.72 -32.10 2.11
C PHE A 62 -24.23 -32.47 3.51
N ASN A 63 -24.80 -31.53 4.26
CA ASN A 63 -25.21 -31.72 5.66
C ASN A 63 -24.07 -32.28 6.55
N SER A 64 -22.82 -32.00 6.19
CA SER A 64 -21.58 -32.37 6.89
C SER A 64 -20.54 -31.27 6.66
N GLN A 65 -19.64 -30.99 7.61
CA GLN A 65 -18.72 -29.85 7.56
C GLN A 65 -17.37 -30.11 8.23
N ASP A 66 -16.53 -30.95 7.62
CA ASP A 66 -15.16 -31.19 8.08
C ASP A 66 -14.26 -29.93 7.99
N GLY A 67 -14.64 -28.97 7.15
CA GLY A 67 -13.90 -27.74 6.90
C GLY A 67 -12.68 -27.93 6.01
N LEU A 68 -12.59 -29.03 5.24
CA LEU A 68 -11.48 -29.35 4.36
C LEU A 68 -11.93 -29.52 2.89
N VAL A 69 -11.26 -28.82 1.99
CA VAL A 69 -11.38 -28.98 0.54
C VAL A 69 -10.17 -29.77 0.06
N GLU A 70 -10.39 -30.88 -0.63
CA GLU A 70 -9.33 -31.75 -1.15
C GLU A 70 -9.34 -31.78 -2.69
N PRO A 71 -8.17 -31.87 -3.34
CA PRO A 71 -8.05 -31.99 -4.79
C PRO A 71 -8.95 -33.07 -5.37
N GLY A 72 -9.68 -32.74 -6.44
CA GLY A 72 -10.53 -33.69 -7.16
C GLY A 72 -11.72 -34.28 -6.37
N LYS A 73 -11.99 -33.85 -5.13
CA LYS A 73 -13.09 -34.40 -4.30
C LYS A 73 -14.39 -33.59 -4.39
N ARG A 74 -15.43 -34.10 -3.73
CA ARG A 74 -16.81 -33.57 -3.78
C ARG A 74 -16.92 -32.06 -3.53
N THR A 75 -16.14 -31.51 -2.60
CA THR A 75 -16.25 -30.09 -2.21
C THR A 75 -15.80 -29.17 -3.34
N ILE A 76 -14.61 -29.41 -3.92
CA ILE A 76 -14.11 -28.57 -5.03
C ILE A 76 -14.94 -28.76 -6.30
N GLN A 77 -15.41 -29.97 -6.57
CA GLN A 77 -16.32 -30.24 -7.70
C GLN A 77 -17.63 -29.47 -7.57
N LYS A 78 -18.23 -29.46 -6.36
CA LYS A 78 -19.49 -28.76 -6.12
C LYS A 78 -19.32 -27.24 -6.13
N LEU A 79 -18.22 -26.73 -5.58
CA LEU A 79 -17.85 -25.31 -5.67
C LEU A 79 -17.80 -24.86 -7.13
N ASN A 80 -17.05 -25.58 -7.97
CA ASN A 80 -16.95 -25.29 -9.40
C ASN A 80 -18.32 -25.30 -10.09
N ALA A 81 -19.12 -26.35 -9.88
CA ALA A 81 -20.42 -26.47 -10.52
C ALA A 81 -21.35 -25.30 -10.19
N LEU A 82 -21.32 -24.81 -8.94
CA LEU A 82 -22.16 -23.70 -8.49
C LEU A 82 -21.59 -22.33 -8.85
N ALA A 83 -20.26 -22.20 -8.91
CA ALA A 83 -19.57 -20.99 -9.31
C ALA A 83 -19.72 -20.68 -10.81
N THR A 84 -19.99 -21.69 -11.64
CA THR A 84 -20.25 -21.53 -13.08
C THR A 84 -21.74 -21.63 -13.46
N ALA A 85 -22.63 -21.83 -12.49
CA ALA A 85 -24.06 -21.97 -12.75
C ALA A 85 -24.73 -20.61 -13.05
N PRO A 86 -25.87 -20.61 -13.78
CA PRO A 86 -26.72 -19.42 -13.87
C PRO A 86 -27.09 -18.92 -12.46
N GLY A 87 -26.84 -17.63 -12.21
CA GLY A 87 -27.06 -17.03 -10.89
C GLY A 87 -25.85 -17.07 -9.95
N ALA A 88 -24.70 -17.58 -10.40
CA ALA A 88 -23.43 -17.36 -9.70
C ALA A 88 -23.21 -15.86 -9.46
N ARG A 89 -22.68 -15.51 -8.28
CA ARG A 89 -22.28 -14.15 -7.96
C ARG A 89 -21.09 -13.78 -8.83
N LEU A 90 -21.12 -12.57 -9.38
CA LEU A 90 -19.93 -11.97 -9.95
C LEU A 90 -18.93 -11.80 -8.83
N VAL A 91 -17.81 -12.53 -8.92
CA VAL A 91 -16.68 -12.21 -8.06
C VAL A 91 -15.98 -11.00 -8.64
N PRO A 92 -15.82 -9.93 -7.84
CA PRO A 92 -14.89 -8.86 -8.15
C PRO A 92 -13.60 -9.47 -8.68
N ALA A 93 -13.05 -8.95 -9.78
CA ALA A 93 -11.66 -9.26 -10.08
C ALA A 93 -10.86 -9.10 -8.78
N PRO A 94 -9.94 -10.04 -8.43
CA PRO A 94 -9.06 -9.83 -7.31
C PRO A 94 -8.51 -8.41 -7.45
N ASP A 95 -8.51 -7.65 -6.35
CA ASP A 95 -7.96 -6.31 -6.35
C ASP A 95 -6.65 -6.34 -7.14
N MET A 96 -6.45 -5.32 -7.98
CA MET A 96 -5.26 -5.24 -8.81
C MET A 96 -4.05 -5.53 -7.94
N ASP A 97 -3.24 -6.51 -8.36
CA ASP A 97 -2.04 -6.95 -7.65
C ASP A 97 -1.31 -5.74 -7.03
N PRO A 98 -1.07 -5.69 -5.70
CA PRO A 98 -0.59 -4.49 -5.02
C PRO A 98 0.69 -3.90 -5.62
N LYS A 99 1.62 -4.75 -6.07
CA LYS A 99 2.81 -4.33 -6.83
C LYS A 99 2.43 -3.65 -8.14
N THR A 100 1.49 -4.21 -8.90
CA THR A 100 0.99 -3.61 -10.13
C THR A 100 0.40 -2.22 -9.88
N LEU A 101 -0.37 -2.07 -8.80
CA LEU A 101 -0.91 -0.77 -8.39
C LEU A 101 0.20 0.23 -8.01
N ALA A 102 1.25 -0.25 -7.32
CA ALA A 102 2.40 0.59 -6.95
C ALA A 102 3.19 1.05 -8.19
N LEU A 103 3.34 0.17 -9.19
CA LEU A 103 3.94 0.52 -10.48
C LEU A 103 3.12 1.57 -11.23
N GLN A 104 1.79 1.54 -11.14
CA GLN A 104 0.94 2.58 -11.72
C GLN A 104 1.06 3.94 -11.02
N SER A 105 1.44 3.96 -9.74
CA SER A 105 1.74 5.20 -9.01
C SER A 105 3.12 5.79 -9.35
N ALA A 106 4.05 5.00 -9.89
CA ALA A 106 5.42 5.43 -10.18
C ALA A 106 5.55 6.68 -11.06
N PRO A 107 4.73 6.91 -12.11
CA PRO A 107 4.78 8.14 -12.89
C PRO A 107 4.47 9.41 -12.08
N GLN A 108 3.52 9.35 -11.13
CA GLN A 108 3.23 10.48 -10.23
C GLN A 108 4.40 10.70 -9.26
N VAL A 109 4.96 9.63 -8.71
CA VAL A 109 6.15 9.72 -7.84
C VAL A 109 7.34 10.34 -8.57
N THR A 110 7.58 9.97 -9.83
CA THR A 110 8.65 10.56 -10.64
C THR A 110 8.44 12.05 -10.89
N ARG A 111 7.20 12.52 -11.12
CA ARG A 111 6.93 13.96 -11.23
C ARG A 111 7.23 14.71 -9.94
N TRP A 112 6.80 14.16 -8.81
CA TRP A 112 7.10 14.67 -7.47
C TRP A 112 8.60 14.78 -7.22
N ILE A 113 9.34 13.68 -7.41
CA ILE A 113 10.80 13.67 -7.20
C ILE A 113 11.48 14.68 -8.14
N THR A 114 11.06 14.77 -9.40
CA THR A 114 11.63 15.73 -10.36
C THR A 114 11.41 17.17 -9.91
N ALA A 115 10.20 17.51 -9.46
CA ALA A 115 9.87 18.84 -8.97
C ALA A 115 10.70 19.19 -7.70
N ALA A 116 10.78 18.26 -6.74
CA ALA A 116 11.58 18.41 -5.54
C ALA A 116 13.07 18.60 -5.83
N LEU A 117 13.66 17.73 -6.66
CA LEU A 117 15.08 17.82 -7.04
C LEU A 117 15.41 19.12 -7.76
N LYS A 118 14.52 19.61 -8.64
CA LYS A 118 14.69 20.91 -9.28
C LYS A 118 14.81 22.02 -8.23
N GLU A 119 13.86 22.08 -7.31
CA GLU A 119 13.82 23.12 -6.28
C GLU A 119 15.05 23.05 -5.35
N ILE A 120 15.41 21.85 -4.89
CA ILE A 120 16.59 21.62 -4.04
C ILE A 120 17.89 22.05 -4.76
N ASN A 121 18.04 21.70 -6.04
CA ASN A 121 19.22 22.09 -6.81
C ASN A 121 19.32 23.60 -6.99
N GLU A 122 18.20 24.30 -7.17
CA GLU A 122 18.21 25.75 -7.27
C GLU A 122 18.63 26.43 -5.95
N VAL A 123 18.19 25.90 -4.80
CA VAL A 123 18.63 26.38 -3.48
C VAL A 123 20.12 26.11 -3.26
N ILE A 124 20.60 24.91 -3.60
CA ILE A 124 22.03 24.56 -3.49
C ILE A 124 22.88 25.47 -4.39
N ALA A 125 22.45 25.70 -5.63
CA ALA A 125 23.15 26.60 -6.57
C ALA A 125 23.18 28.05 -6.07
N GLY A 126 22.16 28.48 -5.32
CA GLY A 126 22.10 29.76 -4.62
C GLY A 126 22.89 29.80 -3.30
N GLY A 127 23.74 28.81 -3.02
CA GLY A 127 24.53 28.77 -1.78
C GLY A 127 23.71 28.48 -0.52
N GLY A 128 22.54 27.87 -0.66
CA GLY A 128 21.61 27.58 0.43
C GLY A 128 20.56 28.66 0.68
N ALA A 129 20.53 29.75 -0.09
CA ALA A 129 19.57 30.83 0.15
C ALA A 129 18.12 30.43 -0.16
N LEU A 130 17.23 30.47 0.84
CA LEU A 130 15.79 30.22 0.70
C LEU A 130 14.99 31.51 0.44
N ALA A 131 15.43 32.66 0.96
CA ALA A 131 14.71 33.94 0.87
C ALA A 131 14.39 34.39 -0.57
N GLY A 132 15.19 33.98 -1.56
CA GLY A 132 14.96 34.29 -2.97
C GLY A 132 14.05 33.30 -3.71
N ARG A 133 13.60 32.24 -3.04
CA ARG A 133 12.75 31.20 -3.63
C ARG A 133 11.28 31.62 -3.63
N PRO A 134 10.42 31.02 -4.48
CA PRO A 134 8.98 31.26 -4.40
C PRO A 134 8.41 30.97 -3.00
N ALA A 135 7.38 31.71 -2.59
CA ALA A 135 6.81 31.59 -1.24
C ALA A 135 6.34 30.16 -0.89
N TYR A 136 5.74 29.45 -1.85
CA TYR A 136 5.34 28.04 -1.66
C TYR A 136 6.55 27.13 -1.39
N ALA A 137 7.70 27.38 -2.03
CA ALA A 137 8.89 26.58 -1.85
C ALA A 137 9.53 26.83 -0.48
N GLN A 138 9.61 28.11 -0.06
CA GLN A 138 10.04 28.46 1.29
C GLN A 138 9.14 27.80 2.35
N ALA A 139 7.82 27.85 2.15
CA ALA A 139 6.86 27.18 3.02
C ALA A 139 7.05 25.66 3.05
N ALA A 140 7.29 25.02 1.90
CA ALA A 140 7.53 23.59 1.81
C ALA A 140 8.80 23.16 2.56
N PHE A 141 9.92 23.88 2.38
CA PHE A 141 11.17 23.60 3.10
C PHE A 141 10.99 23.75 4.61
N ALA A 142 10.31 24.81 5.05
CA ALA A 142 10.04 25.05 6.45
C ALA A 142 9.07 24.02 7.06
N ALA A 143 8.05 23.60 6.31
CA ALA A 143 7.02 22.69 6.79
C ALA A 143 7.50 21.23 6.85
N HIS A 144 8.24 20.77 5.85
CA HIS A 144 8.52 19.34 5.71
C HIS A 144 9.94 18.96 6.12
N PHE A 145 10.93 19.82 5.88
CA PHE A 145 12.32 19.57 6.30
C PHE A 145 12.81 20.49 7.41
N LYS A 146 11.95 21.42 7.86
CA LYS A 146 12.25 22.42 8.91
C LYS A 146 13.43 23.32 8.53
N LEU A 147 13.71 23.43 7.24
CA LEU A 147 14.81 24.20 6.70
C LEU A 147 14.37 25.65 6.49
N THR A 148 15.11 26.58 7.08
CA THR A 148 14.84 28.03 7.00
C THR A 148 16.16 28.80 6.92
N ASP A 149 16.11 30.06 6.47
CA ASP A 149 17.29 30.95 6.43
C ASP A 149 17.85 31.34 7.81
N ARG A 150 17.26 30.83 8.90
CA ARG A 150 17.82 31.00 10.25
C ARG A 150 19.08 30.17 10.46
N PHE A 151 19.26 29.10 9.66
CA PHE A 151 20.48 28.32 9.68
C PHE A 151 21.61 29.01 8.94
N SER A 152 22.85 28.71 9.33
CA SER A 152 24.00 29.12 8.53
C SER A 152 23.98 28.42 7.18
N ALA A 153 24.47 29.09 6.13
CA ALA A 153 24.51 28.55 4.77
C ALA A 153 25.20 27.18 4.70
N ASN A 154 26.35 27.03 5.38
CA ASN A 154 27.08 25.76 5.43
C ASN A 154 26.26 24.63 6.06
N TYR A 155 25.48 24.95 7.11
CA TYR A 155 24.65 23.95 7.78
C TYR A 155 23.48 23.53 6.89
N LEU A 156 22.82 24.51 6.28
CA LEU A 156 21.70 24.29 5.38
C LEU A 156 22.11 23.47 4.14
N LEU A 157 23.27 23.77 3.55
CA LEU A 157 23.83 22.99 2.43
C LEU A 157 24.11 21.53 2.82
N LYS A 158 24.57 21.27 4.05
CA LYS A 158 24.79 19.91 4.55
C LYS A 158 23.47 19.13 4.63
N LEU A 159 22.42 19.74 5.18
CA LEU A 159 21.10 19.11 5.30
C LEU A 159 20.47 18.88 3.91
N LEU A 160 20.56 19.88 3.02
CA LEU A 160 20.06 19.78 1.63
C LEU A 160 20.79 18.69 0.84
N ALA A 161 22.09 18.46 1.07
CA ALA A 161 22.83 17.39 0.43
C ALA A 161 22.26 15.99 0.79
N THR A 162 21.86 15.80 2.05
CA THR A 162 21.18 14.57 2.48
C THR A 162 19.83 14.41 1.80
N VAL A 163 18.98 15.45 1.83
CA VAL A 163 17.65 15.43 1.20
C VAL A 163 17.77 15.12 -0.29
N LYS A 164 18.71 15.78 -0.98
CA LYS A 164 19.00 15.56 -2.40
C LYS A 164 19.41 14.10 -2.66
N SER A 165 20.35 13.57 -1.88
CA SER A 165 20.86 12.21 -2.07
C SER A 165 19.74 11.16 -1.94
N ASN A 166 18.85 11.34 -0.96
CA ASN A 166 17.70 10.48 -0.76
C ASN A 166 16.71 10.56 -1.92
N TYR A 167 16.40 11.74 -2.45
CA TYR A 167 15.55 11.86 -3.66
C TYR A 167 16.19 11.23 -4.91
N GLU A 168 17.50 11.41 -5.12
CA GLU A 168 18.20 10.78 -6.24
C GLU A 168 18.20 9.25 -6.13
N ALA A 169 18.39 8.72 -4.91
CA ALA A 169 18.28 7.29 -4.65
C ALA A 169 16.84 6.80 -4.85
N ALA A 170 15.85 7.55 -4.36
CA ALA A 170 14.44 7.25 -4.54
C ALA A 170 14.06 7.19 -6.03
N GLN A 171 14.53 8.14 -6.85
CA GLN A 171 14.28 8.13 -8.28
C GLN A 171 14.80 6.86 -8.94
N ARG A 172 16.02 6.40 -8.58
CA ARG A 172 16.58 5.14 -9.09
C ARG A 172 15.77 3.94 -8.65
N THR A 173 15.33 3.90 -7.38
CA THR A 173 14.49 2.83 -6.84
C THR A 173 13.15 2.74 -7.54
N VAL A 174 12.47 3.88 -7.74
CA VAL A 174 11.17 3.95 -8.43
C VAL A 174 11.30 3.52 -9.89
N ASN A 175 12.35 3.96 -10.58
CA ASN A 175 12.64 3.53 -11.96
C ASN A 175 12.90 2.01 -12.06
N ASN A 176 13.43 1.40 -11.00
CA ASN A 176 13.66 -0.03 -10.91
C ASN A 176 12.55 -0.78 -10.13
N GLY A 177 11.37 -0.17 -9.98
CA GLY A 177 10.27 -0.70 -9.18
C GLY A 177 9.84 -2.11 -9.60
N ALA A 178 9.91 -2.44 -10.89
CA ALA A 178 9.58 -3.79 -11.37
C ALA A 178 10.46 -4.89 -10.73
N ALA A 179 11.73 -4.57 -10.45
CA ALA A 179 12.68 -5.48 -9.83
C ALA A 179 12.70 -5.38 -8.30
N ILE A 180 12.29 -4.26 -7.71
CA ILE A 180 12.36 -4.01 -6.25
C ILE A 180 11.04 -4.29 -5.53
N TYR A 181 9.91 -3.95 -6.17
CA TYR A 181 8.59 -4.05 -5.55
C TYR A 181 8.10 -5.51 -5.53
N ARG A 182 7.43 -5.89 -4.45
CA ARG A 182 6.86 -7.23 -4.26
C ARG A 182 5.45 -7.09 -3.71
N SER A 183 4.51 -7.83 -4.27
CA SER A 183 3.26 -8.12 -3.57
C SER A 183 3.54 -9.19 -2.53
N VAL A 184 2.91 -9.05 -1.37
CA VAL A 184 2.96 -10.06 -0.30
C VAL A 184 1.55 -10.36 0.16
N SER A 185 1.28 -11.61 0.55
CA SER A 185 0.01 -11.98 1.16
C SER A 185 -0.09 -11.44 2.59
N ARG A 186 -1.31 -11.34 3.14
CA ARG A 186 -1.51 -10.97 4.55
C ARG A 186 -0.78 -11.92 5.51
N LYS A 187 -0.65 -13.19 5.15
CA LYS A 187 0.13 -14.18 5.89
C LYS A 187 1.61 -13.79 5.92
N GLN A 188 2.21 -13.47 4.78
CA GLN A 188 3.61 -13.05 4.73
C GLN A 188 3.82 -11.71 5.45
N MET A 189 2.91 -10.75 5.29
CA MET A 189 2.93 -9.49 6.06
C MET A 189 2.89 -9.75 7.57
N SER A 190 1.96 -10.61 8.03
CA SER A 190 1.84 -10.98 9.45
C SER A 190 3.13 -11.62 9.99
N ILE A 191 3.82 -12.43 9.20
CA ILE A 191 5.13 -13.00 9.53
C ILE A 191 6.20 -11.90 9.60
N ASP A 192 6.28 -11.05 8.58
CA ASP A 192 7.32 -10.02 8.45
C ASP A 192 7.17 -8.91 9.51
N MET A 193 5.93 -8.59 9.93
CA MET A 193 5.60 -7.47 10.81
C MET A 193 5.11 -7.88 12.21
N GLY A 194 5.26 -9.16 12.59
CA GLY A 194 4.89 -9.64 13.93
C GLY A 194 3.40 -9.48 14.27
N GLY A 195 2.52 -9.66 13.28
CA GLY A 195 1.07 -9.54 13.42
C GLY A 195 0.50 -8.13 13.20
N GLN A 196 1.35 -7.12 12.96
CA GLN A 196 0.89 -5.80 12.53
C GLN A 196 0.47 -5.79 11.05
N THR A 197 -0.30 -4.78 10.67
CA THR A 197 -0.81 -4.60 9.30
C THR A 197 -0.43 -3.22 8.78
N ALA A 198 0.02 -3.16 7.53
CA ALA A 198 0.34 -1.90 6.85
C ALA A 198 0.07 -2.03 5.34
N PRO A 199 -0.26 -0.94 4.62
CA PRO A 199 -0.39 -0.96 3.16
C PRO A 199 0.91 -1.36 2.46
N ALA A 200 2.05 -0.93 3.01
CA ALA A 200 3.35 -1.30 2.51
C ALA A 200 4.39 -1.30 3.64
N TYR A 201 5.53 -1.95 3.42
CA TYR A 201 6.64 -1.98 4.36
C TYR A 201 7.96 -2.38 3.68
N VAL A 202 9.09 -2.12 4.34
CA VAL A 202 10.44 -2.45 3.87
C VAL A 202 11.18 -3.41 4.82
N PRO A 203 11.14 -4.73 4.59
CA PRO A 203 11.85 -5.67 5.43
C PRO A 203 13.36 -5.65 5.11
N ASN A 204 14.18 -5.31 6.11
CA ASN A 204 15.65 -5.31 6.05
C ASN A 204 16.25 -4.53 4.85
N ARG A 205 15.54 -3.54 4.31
CA ARG A 205 15.97 -2.73 3.15
C ARG A 205 16.35 -3.53 1.90
N GLN A 206 15.78 -4.73 1.73
CA GLN A 206 16.06 -5.61 0.58
C GLN A 206 15.02 -5.48 -0.54
N ARG A 207 13.77 -5.19 -0.19
CA ARG A 207 12.63 -5.08 -1.10
C ARG A 207 11.61 -4.10 -0.52
N ILE A 208 10.70 -3.62 -1.37
CA ILE A 208 9.53 -2.86 -0.93
C ILE A 208 8.31 -3.75 -1.12
N CYS A 209 7.62 -4.06 -0.03
CA CYS A 209 6.49 -4.97 0.01
C CYS A 209 5.18 -4.16 0.02
N PHE A 210 4.28 -4.47 -0.90
CA PHE A 210 2.91 -3.94 -0.95
C PHE A 210 1.95 -5.06 -0.58
N THR A 211 1.01 -4.75 0.31
CA THR A 211 0.11 -5.73 0.92
C THR A 211 -1.29 -5.57 0.33
N PRO A 212 -2.24 -6.47 0.64
CA PRO A 212 -3.63 -6.30 0.22
C PRO A 212 -4.28 -5.03 0.79
N GLU A 213 -3.71 -4.41 1.83
CA GLU A 213 -4.18 -3.13 2.36
C GLU A 213 -3.81 -1.94 1.45
N PHE A 214 -2.92 -2.15 0.46
CA PHE A 214 -2.62 -1.19 -0.61
C PHE A 214 -3.53 -1.42 -1.82
N HIS A 215 -4.75 -0.90 -1.73
CA HIS A 215 -5.77 -1.03 -2.77
C HIS A 215 -6.42 0.32 -3.12
N VAL A 216 -7.19 0.34 -4.22
CA VAL A 216 -7.94 1.54 -4.65
C VAL A 216 -9.17 1.78 -3.78
N PHE A 217 -9.68 3.01 -3.74
CA PHE A 217 -11.03 3.28 -3.19
C PHE A 217 -12.08 2.48 -3.98
N LEU A 218 -12.94 1.78 -3.26
CA LEU A 218 -14.01 1.01 -3.88
C LEU A 218 -15.16 1.86 -4.42
N ASP A 219 -15.26 3.15 -4.07
CA ASP A 219 -16.26 4.07 -4.63
C ASP A 219 -16.01 4.36 -6.13
N ASP A 220 -14.77 4.19 -6.62
CA ASP A 220 -14.40 4.25 -8.05
C ASP A 220 -14.81 2.97 -8.81
N TYR A 221 -15.30 1.96 -8.08
CA TYR A 221 -15.97 0.77 -8.59
C TYR A 221 -17.47 0.82 -8.18
N PRO A 222 -18.40 0.31 -8.99
CA PRO A 222 -19.80 0.26 -8.58
C PRO A 222 -19.91 -0.60 -7.30
N ALA A 223 -20.55 -0.06 -6.25
CA ALA A 223 -20.76 -0.72 -4.96
C ALA A 223 -21.15 -2.19 -5.13
N ARG A 224 -20.36 -3.11 -4.58
CA ARG A 224 -20.53 -4.55 -4.78
C ARG A 224 -21.12 -5.20 -3.53
N PRO A 225 -22.22 -5.96 -3.63
CA PRO A 225 -22.80 -6.66 -2.48
C PRO A 225 -21.78 -7.58 -1.81
N GLY A 226 -21.52 -7.34 -0.53
CA GLY A 226 -20.80 -8.25 0.35
C GLY A 226 -19.32 -7.95 0.59
N MET A 227 -18.74 -6.89 0.02
CA MET A 227 -17.42 -6.38 0.44
C MET A 227 -17.53 -5.54 1.71
N ASP A 228 -16.77 -5.89 2.75
CA ASP A 228 -16.61 -5.11 4.00
C ASP A 228 -15.57 -3.99 3.87
N TRP A 229 -15.44 -3.42 2.66
CA TRP A 229 -14.42 -2.45 2.30
C TRP A 229 -15.03 -1.13 1.79
N SER A 230 -16.37 -0.98 1.84
CA SER A 230 -17.04 0.26 1.44
C SER A 230 -16.51 1.44 2.26
N GLY A 231 -15.98 2.47 1.58
CA GLY A 231 -15.34 3.62 2.22
C GLY A 231 -13.88 3.41 2.67
N GLN A 232 -13.25 2.29 2.29
CA GLN A 232 -11.85 1.97 2.57
C GLN A 232 -11.02 1.98 1.26
N GLY A 233 -9.72 2.24 1.37
CA GLY A 233 -8.76 2.28 0.26
C GLY A 233 -8.00 3.59 0.16
N TRP A 234 -7.27 3.75 -0.94
CA TRP A 234 -6.36 4.88 -1.16
C TRP A 234 -6.53 5.46 -2.56
N GLY A 235 -6.59 6.78 -2.66
CA GLY A 235 -6.63 7.55 -3.89
C GLY A 235 -5.28 7.57 -4.60
N PRO A 236 -5.24 8.01 -5.86
CA PRO A 236 -4.03 7.93 -6.68
C PRO A 236 -2.84 8.69 -6.07
N LYS A 237 -3.03 9.84 -5.44
CA LYS A 237 -1.94 10.61 -4.83
C LYS A 237 -1.53 10.04 -3.48
N CYS A 238 -2.48 9.56 -2.67
CA CYS A 238 -2.20 8.85 -1.44
C CYS A 238 -1.34 7.60 -1.71
N ARG A 239 -1.69 6.82 -2.73
CA ARG A 239 -0.87 5.68 -3.16
C ARG A 239 0.52 6.10 -3.63
N ALA A 240 0.63 7.19 -4.38
CA ALA A 240 1.94 7.74 -4.75
C ALA A 240 2.77 8.16 -3.53
N ALA A 241 2.11 8.75 -2.51
CA ALA A 241 2.77 9.12 -1.26
C ALA A 241 3.29 7.89 -0.51
N MET A 242 2.49 6.84 -0.38
CA MET A 242 2.92 5.57 0.22
C MET A 242 4.10 4.93 -0.54
N VAL A 243 4.06 4.92 -1.87
CA VAL A 243 5.19 4.39 -2.68
C VAL A 243 6.47 5.17 -2.41
N LEU A 244 6.40 6.50 -2.35
CA LEU A 244 7.58 7.32 -2.06
C LEU A 244 8.02 7.17 -0.59
N HIS A 245 7.10 7.13 0.37
CA HIS A 245 7.38 6.90 1.79
C HIS A 245 8.21 5.63 1.99
N GLU A 246 7.73 4.48 1.50
CA GLU A 246 8.46 3.22 1.61
C GLU A 246 9.79 3.26 0.86
N THR A 247 9.84 4.00 -0.25
CA THR A 247 11.10 4.19 -0.97
C THR A 247 12.13 4.90 -0.10
N ILE A 248 11.74 5.81 0.80
CA ILE A 248 12.66 6.45 1.73
C ILE A 248 13.20 5.48 2.77
N HIS A 249 12.35 4.66 3.40
CA HIS A 249 12.82 3.57 4.27
C HIS A 249 13.82 2.65 3.56
N TYR A 250 13.60 2.39 2.28
CA TYR A 250 14.50 1.58 1.48
C TYR A 250 15.87 2.26 1.29
N VAL A 251 15.91 3.53 0.91
CA VAL A 251 17.17 4.21 0.53
C VAL A 251 17.93 4.82 1.71
N ASP A 252 17.26 5.18 2.80
CA ASP A 252 17.88 5.88 3.94
C ASP A 252 18.01 4.97 5.17
N PRO A 253 19.23 4.60 5.62
CA PRO A 253 19.44 3.83 6.84
C PRO A 253 18.96 4.50 8.13
N GLN A 254 18.79 5.83 8.13
CA GLN A 254 18.38 6.61 9.30
C GLN A 254 16.86 6.81 9.36
N ALA A 255 16.13 6.47 8.28
CA ALA A 255 14.68 6.48 8.23
C ALA A 255 14.09 5.27 8.96
N GLN A 256 14.25 5.22 10.29
CA GLN A 256 13.87 4.08 11.14
C GLN A 256 12.53 4.26 11.86
N PHE A 257 11.98 5.48 11.86
CA PHE A 257 10.74 5.80 12.56
C PHE A 257 9.81 6.55 11.62
N ASP A 258 8.52 6.34 11.83
CA ASP A 258 7.46 7.05 11.14
C ASP A 258 6.97 8.20 12.03
N ILE A 259 7.06 9.43 11.51
CA ILE A 259 6.31 10.56 12.04
C ILE A 259 5.38 11.01 10.93
N TYR A 260 4.10 10.65 11.04
CA TYR A 260 3.18 10.86 9.93
C TYR A 260 2.83 12.34 9.77
N GLU A 261 2.57 12.77 8.52
CA GLU A 261 2.31 14.16 8.16
C GLU A 261 1.05 14.76 8.82
N HIS A 262 0.19 13.90 9.37
CA HIS A 262 -1.02 14.27 10.10
C HIS A 262 -0.86 14.24 11.63
N ASP A 263 0.29 13.79 12.14
CA ASP A 263 0.57 13.78 13.57
C ASP A 263 0.96 15.18 14.08
N GLN A 264 0.56 15.49 15.31
CA GLN A 264 0.92 16.77 15.94
C GLN A 264 2.44 16.95 16.05
N VAL A 265 3.18 15.87 16.32
CA VAL A 265 4.64 15.90 16.49
C VAL A 265 5.38 16.20 15.18
N TYR A 266 4.76 15.92 14.03
CA TYR A 266 5.31 16.24 12.70
C TYR A 266 5.63 17.73 12.58
N GLN A 267 4.78 18.59 13.13
CA GLN A 267 4.94 20.04 13.06
C GLN A 267 6.14 20.53 13.89
N THR A 268 6.51 19.80 14.94
CA THR A 268 7.51 20.20 15.92
C THR A 268 8.87 19.49 15.75
N MET A 269 9.04 18.65 14.72
CA MET A 269 10.33 18.02 14.45
C MET A 269 11.44 19.06 14.28
N ILE A 270 12.66 18.67 14.66
CA ILE A 270 13.88 19.42 14.30
C ILE A 270 14.34 18.99 12.89
N ALA A 271 15.16 19.82 12.24
CA ALA A 271 15.57 19.58 10.86
C ALA A 271 16.32 18.26 10.69
N GLU A 272 17.16 17.89 11.66
CA GLU A 272 17.99 16.68 11.66
C GLU A 272 17.15 15.39 11.71
N VAL A 273 15.93 15.47 12.27
CA VAL A 273 14.97 14.36 12.24
C VAL A 273 14.17 14.41 10.93
N ALA A 274 13.69 15.59 10.55
CA ALA A 274 12.82 15.76 9.38
C ALA A 274 13.48 15.36 8.05
N ILE A 275 14.81 15.53 7.90
CA ILE A 275 15.54 15.08 6.71
C ILE A 275 15.66 13.55 6.59
N HIS A 276 15.32 12.81 7.64
CA HIS A 276 15.31 11.34 7.69
C HIS A 276 13.90 10.78 7.84
N ASP A 277 12.89 11.64 7.97
CA ASP A 277 11.50 11.23 8.11
C ASP A 277 10.88 10.87 6.74
N PRO A 278 10.44 9.62 6.52
CA PRO A 278 9.86 9.19 5.26
C PRO A 278 8.65 10.02 4.80
N SER A 279 7.80 10.45 5.73
CA SER A 279 6.57 11.21 5.41
C SER A 279 6.86 12.63 4.91
N SER A 280 8.04 13.17 5.20
CA SER A 280 8.49 14.48 4.73
C SER A 280 8.77 14.54 3.24
N TYR A 281 9.19 13.43 2.62
CA TYR A 281 9.52 13.37 1.20
C TYR A 281 8.31 13.46 0.25
N PRO A 282 7.26 12.64 0.38
CA PRO A 282 6.07 12.81 -0.46
C PRO A 282 5.37 14.14 -0.18
N SER A 283 5.30 14.56 1.09
CA SER A 283 4.67 15.82 1.46
C SER A 283 5.38 17.02 0.82
N PHE A 284 6.70 17.12 0.95
CA PHE A 284 7.48 18.18 0.29
C PHE A 284 7.33 18.15 -1.22
N ALA A 285 7.51 16.98 -1.83
CA ALA A 285 7.54 16.86 -3.28
C ALA A 285 6.20 17.24 -3.92
N ALA A 286 5.10 16.84 -3.30
CA ALA A 286 3.78 17.24 -3.74
C ALA A 286 3.49 18.73 -3.50
N HIS A 287 3.95 19.30 -2.37
CA HIS A 287 3.86 20.74 -2.10
C HIS A 287 4.49 21.55 -3.24
N ILE A 288 5.68 21.13 -3.67
CA ILE A 288 6.43 21.78 -4.74
C ILE A 288 5.74 21.58 -6.10
N GLU A 289 5.31 20.36 -6.44
CA GLU A 289 4.64 20.09 -7.73
C GLU A 289 3.37 20.94 -7.88
N GLU A 290 2.57 21.02 -6.82
CA GLU A 290 1.27 21.71 -6.83
C GLU A 290 1.39 23.22 -6.61
N LYS A 291 2.57 23.68 -6.19
CA LYS A 291 2.81 25.08 -5.82
C LYS A 291 1.78 25.57 -4.78
N SER A 292 1.42 24.67 -3.86
CA SER A 292 0.41 24.93 -2.85
C SER A 292 0.83 26.09 -1.95
N LEU A 293 -0.10 26.97 -1.61
CA LEU A 293 0.10 28.02 -0.59
C LEU A 293 -0.53 27.63 0.75
N LEU A 294 -1.14 26.44 0.84
CA LEU A 294 -1.85 26.03 2.05
C LEU A 294 -0.85 25.80 3.21
N PRO A 295 -1.07 26.44 4.36
CA PRO A 295 -0.22 26.24 5.52
C PRO A 295 -0.48 24.84 6.09
N MET A 296 0.55 24.00 6.11
CA MET A 296 0.70 22.88 7.08
C MET A 296 -0.47 21.88 7.14
N GLY A 297 -1.27 21.73 6.08
CA GLY A 297 -2.22 20.63 5.97
C GLY A 297 -1.50 19.36 5.47
N PRO A 298 -1.93 18.15 5.89
CA PRO A 298 -1.38 16.91 5.33
C PRO A 298 -1.55 17.01 3.82
N LEU A 299 -0.49 16.93 3.01
CA LEU A 299 -0.64 17.12 1.57
C LEU A 299 -1.11 15.81 0.94
N TYR A 300 -0.33 14.74 1.07
CA TYR A 300 -0.69 13.40 0.59
C TYR A 300 -0.06 12.34 1.49
N GLY A 301 -0.77 11.23 1.67
CA GLY A 301 -0.43 10.19 2.65
C GLY A 301 -1.70 9.67 3.32
N ALA A 302 -1.58 8.87 4.38
CA ALA A 302 -2.74 8.33 5.07
C ALA A 302 -3.65 9.43 5.66
N GLY A 303 -3.15 10.66 5.85
CA GLY A 303 -3.94 11.82 6.26
C GLY A 303 -4.87 12.40 5.17
N ARG A 304 -4.70 12.00 3.90
CA ARG A 304 -5.62 12.30 2.79
C ARG A 304 -5.90 11.06 1.96
N PRO A 305 -6.66 10.09 2.51
CA PRO A 305 -6.79 8.79 1.88
C PRO A 305 -7.41 8.91 0.48
N ARG A 306 -8.38 9.80 0.26
CA ARG A 306 -9.18 9.89 -0.99
C ARG A 306 -8.46 10.56 -2.18
N ASP A 307 -7.42 11.35 -1.94
CA ASP A 307 -6.70 12.08 -2.99
C ASP A 307 -5.69 11.17 -3.71
#